data_AF-A0A848US92-F1
#
_entry.id   AF-A0A848US92-F1
#
_cell.length_a   1.000
_cell.length_b   1.000
_cell.length_c   1.000
_cell.angle_alpha   90.00
_cell.angle_beta   90.00
_cell.angle_gamma   90.00
#
_symmetry.space_group_name_H-M   'P 1'
#
loop_
_entity.id
_entity.type
_entity.pdbx_description
1 polymer ?
#
loop_
_entity_poly.entity_id
_entity_poly.type
_entity_poly.pdbx_seq_one_letter_code
_entity_poly.pdbx_strand_id
1 'polypeptide(L)'
;MIKQGFLNRDAERTVRVRIKNNKGFLTIKGKSTTNGLTRYEWEKEISLTDAEALFKLCEKGVIKKRRFEVNYEKHLFEIDEFFEDNEGLILAEVELSSEDESFKKPHWLGEEVTGDAKYYNSMLSKNPYKNWK
;
A
#
# COMPACT_ATOMS: atom_id res chain seq x y z
N MET A 1 8.31 10.21 -4.02
CA MET A 1 6.91 10.01 -4.44
C MET A 1 6.73 8.54 -4.77
N ILE A 2 5.62 7.94 -4.33
CA ILE A 2 5.26 6.56 -4.65
C ILE A 2 4.03 6.61 -5.56
N LYS A 3 4.09 5.89 -6.68
CA LYS A 3 2.95 5.66 -7.57
C LYS A 3 2.73 4.16 -7.69
N GLN A 4 1.50 3.69 -7.56
CA GLN A 4 1.19 2.28 -7.70
C GLN A 4 -0.14 2.07 -8.42
N GLY A 5 -0.19 1.03 -9.25
CA GLY A 5 -1.36 0.62 -10.02
C GLY A 5 -1.44 -0.89 -10.08
N PHE A 6 -2.61 -1.40 -10.44
CA PHE A 6 -2.84 -2.84 -10.53
C PHE A 6 -3.12 -3.21 -11.98
N LEU A 7 -2.34 -4.15 -12.53
CA LEU A 7 -2.67 -4.81 -13.79
C LEU A 7 -3.78 -5.86 -13.59
N ASN A 8 -3.86 -6.42 -12.38
CA ASN A 8 -4.92 -7.31 -11.96
C ASN A 8 -5.15 -7.20 -10.45
N ARG A 9 -6.40 -7.07 -10.01
CA ARG A 9 -6.79 -6.98 -8.59
C ARG A 9 -7.45 -8.25 -8.02
N ASP A 10 -7.51 -9.33 -8.78
CA ASP A 10 -8.09 -10.59 -8.32
C ASP A 10 -7.30 -11.10 -7.10
N ALA A 11 -8.00 -11.46 -6.03
CA ALA A 11 -7.40 -11.92 -4.78
C ALA A 11 -6.57 -13.20 -4.98
N GLU A 12 -6.90 -14.02 -5.99
CA GLU A 12 -6.13 -15.23 -6.31
C GLU A 12 -4.79 -14.91 -6.99
N ARG A 13 -4.66 -13.74 -7.64
CA ARG A 13 -3.52 -13.38 -8.51
C ARG A 13 -3.40 -11.86 -8.71
N THR A 14 -3.12 -11.14 -7.63
CA THR A 14 -2.95 -9.69 -7.70
C THR A 14 -1.62 -9.35 -8.38
N VAL A 15 -1.66 -8.49 -9.40
CA VAL A 15 -0.47 -8.00 -10.11
C VAL A 15 -0.40 -6.49 -9.95
N ARG A 16 0.65 -6.00 -9.28
CA ARG A 16 0.83 -4.58 -8.95
C ARG A 16 2.12 -4.05 -9.59
N VAL A 17 2.01 -2.89 -10.22
CA VAL A 17 3.14 -2.09 -10.70
C VAL A 17 3.34 -0.94 -9.73
N ARG A 18 4.58 -0.69 -9.29
CA ARG A 18 4.92 0.38 -8.36
C ARG A 18 6.16 1.12 -8.84
N ILE A 19 6.15 2.44 -8.73
CA ILE A 19 7.33 3.30 -8.85
C ILE A 19 7.61 3.93 -7.48
N LYS A 20 8.84 3.76 -6.98
CA LYS A 20 9.39 4.43 -5.77
C LYS A 20 10.83 4.81 -6.07
N ASN A 21 11.22 6.05 -5.76
CA ASN A 21 12.61 6.54 -5.91
C ASN A 21 13.20 6.29 -7.31
N ASN A 22 12.45 6.60 -8.37
CA ASN A 22 12.84 6.39 -9.78
C ASN A 22 13.14 4.94 -10.16
N LYS A 23 12.69 3.96 -9.36
CA LYS A 23 12.76 2.53 -9.66
C LYS A 23 11.37 1.94 -9.83
N GLY A 24 11.22 1.05 -10.80
CA GLY A 24 10.01 0.29 -11.06
C GLY A 24 10.03 -1.05 -10.34
N PHE A 25 8.87 -1.53 -9.91
CA PHE A 25 8.69 -2.82 -9.28
C PHE A 25 7.43 -3.48 -9.82
N LEU A 26 7.53 -4.77 -10.13
CA LEU A 26 6.39 -5.62 -10.45
C LEU A 26 6.24 -6.63 -9.31
N THR A 27 5.08 -6.61 -8.64
CA THR A 27 4.74 -7.54 -7.56
C THR A 27 3.59 -8.43 -8.02
N ILE A 28 3.71 -9.75 -7.83
CA ILE A 28 2.64 -10.73 -8.03
C ILE A 28 2.37 -11.39 -6.68
N LYS A 29 1.10 -11.35 -6.24
CA LYS A 29 0.64 -11.90 -4.97
C LYS A 29 -0.43 -12.94 -5.22
N GLY A 30 -0.31 -14.12 -4.61
CA GLY A 30 -1.36 -15.11 -4.56
C GLY A 30 -2.39 -14.81 -3.47
N LYS A 31 -3.38 -15.69 -3.35
CA LYS A 31 -4.37 -15.65 -2.26
C LYS A 31 -3.68 -15.70 -0.89
N SER A 32 -4.15 -14.90 0.06
CA SER A 32 -3.81 -15.11 1.47
C SER A 32 -4.30 -16.48 1.93
N THR A 33 -3.55 -17.10 2.83
CA THR A 33 -3.97 -18.29 3.56
C THR A 33 -5.23 -18.00 4.38
N THR A 34 -5.96 -19.04 4.79
CA THR A 34 -7.23 -18.92 5.53
C THR A 34 -7.11 -18.14 6.84
N ASN A 35 -5.92 -18.14 7.46
CA ASN A 35 -5.60 -17.34 8.63
C ASN A 35 -5.12 -15.91 8.30
N GLY A 36 -5.03 -15.52 7.02
CA GLY A 36 -4.62 -14.18 6.59
C GLY A 36 -3.11 -13.89 6.68
N LEU A 37 -2.38 -14.67 7.48
CA LEU A 37 -1.00 -14.42 7.91
C LEU A 37 0.05 -14.51 6.80
N THR A 38 -0.18 -15.34 5.79
CA THR A 38 0.84 -15.61 4.76
C THR A 38 0.22 -15.58 3.37
N ARG A 39 1.01 -15.17 2.39
CA ARG A 39 0.67 -15.30 0.98
C ARG A 39 1.93 -15.52 0.18
N TYR A 40 1.82 -16.23 -0.93
CA TYR A 40 2.90 -16.23 -1.92
C TYR A 40 3.03 -14.82 -2.49
N GLU A 41 4.25 -14.28 -2.44
CA GLU A 41 4.58 -12.97 -2.98
C GLU A 41 5.89 -13.06 -3.75
N TRP A 42 5.85 -12.64 -5.01
CA TRP A 42 7.01 -12.50 -5.86
C TRP A 42 7.16 -11.03 -6.25
N GLU A 43 8.34 -10.46 -6.07
CA GLU A 43 8.65 -9.10 -6.47
C GLU A 43 9.93 -9.06 -7.30
N LYS A 44 9.93 -8.22 -8.34
CA LYS A 44 11.11 -7.95 -9.15
C LYS A 44 11.22 -6.46 -9.46
N GLU A 45 12.42 -5.93 -9.30
CA GLU A 45 12.77 -4.60 -9.81
C GLU A 45 12.78 -4.64 -11.35
N ILE A 46 12.11 -3.68 -11.96
CA ILE A 46 12.04 -3.47 -13.41
C ILE A 46 12.52 -2.05 -13.72
N SER A 47 12.85 -1.79 -14.99
CA SER A 47 13.27 -0.44 -15.38
C SER A 47 12.13 0.57 -15.13
N LEU A 48 12.47 1.83 -14.89
CA LEU A 48 11.48 2.89 -14.75
C LEU A 48 10.60 3.00 -16.01
N THR A 49 11.23 2.92 -17.19
CA THR A 49 10.57 2.95 -18.49
C THR A 49 9.54 1.82 -18.64
N ASP A 50 9.87 0.60 -18.23
CA ASP A 50 8.94 -0.54 -18.27
C ASP A 50 7.76 -0.31 -17.32
N ALA A 51 8.03 0.16 -16.10
CA ALA A 51 6.96 0.46 -15.15
C ALA A 51 6.00 1.53 -15.69
N GLU A 52 6.53 2.62 -16.26
CA GLU A 52 5.75 3.69 -16.88
C GLU A 52 4.92 3.20 -18.07
N ALA A 53 5.47 2.32 -18.90
CA ALA A 53 4.73 1.67 -19.98
C ALA A 53 3.59 0.81 -19.44
N LEU A 54 3.84 -0.01 -18.41
CA LEU A 54 2.83 -0.88 -17.79
C LEU A 54 1.72 -0.10 -17.10
N PHE A 55 1.98 1.10 -16.57
CA PHE A 55 0.93 1.96 -15.99
C PHE A 55 -0.20 2.28 -16.97
N LYS A 56 0.06 2.29 -18.29
CA LYS A 56 -0.96 2.50 -19.33
C LYS A 56 -1.98 1.35 -19.42
N LEU A 57 -1.62 0.18 -18.90
CA LEU A 57 -2.44 -1.02 -18.90
C LEU A 57 -3.09 -1.29 -17.53
N CYS A 58 -2.74 -0.53 -16.50
CA CYS A 58 -3.34 -0.70 -15.18
C CYS A 58 -4.84 -0.43 -15.21
N GLU A 59 -5.56 -1.17 -14.37
CA GLU A 59 -6.93 -0.86 -14.01
C GLU A 59 -7.02 0.57 -13.44
N LYS A 60 -8.20 1.19 -13.57
CA LYS A 60 -8.45 2.54 -13.02
C LYS A 60 -8.22 2.56 -11.50
N GLY A 61 -7.84 3.75 -11.00
CA GLY A 61 -7.58 4.01 -9.59
C GLY A 61 -6.12 3.79 -9.22
N VAL A 62 -5.23 4.45 -9.96
CA VAL A 62 -3.82 4.56 -9.59
C VAL A 62 -3.73 5.31 -8.26
N ILE A 63 -2.92 4.79 -7.35
CA ILE A 63 -2.66 5.42 -6.05
C ILE A 63 -1.35 6.19 -6.13
N LYS A 64 -1.39 7.42 -5.65
CA LYS A 64 -0.22 8.28 -5.52
C LYS A 64 -0.12 8.74 -4.07
N LYS A 65 1.07 8.60 -3.49
CA LYS A 65 1.34 8.93 -2.10
C LYS A 65 2.78 9.34 -1.86
N ARG A 66 3.01 10.06 -0.78
CA ARG A 66 4.33 10.35 -0.22
C ARG A 66 4.40 9.62 1.11
N ARG A 67 5.42 8.78 1.25
CA ARG A 67 5.69 8.05 2.49
C ARG A 67 6.77 8.79 3.27
N PHE A 68 6.50 9.02 4.54
CA PHE A 68 7.44 9.48 5.54
C PHE A 68 7.74 8.34 6.50
N GLU A 69 9.00 8.19 6.87
CA GLU A 69 9.47 7.18 7.80
C GLU A 69 9.82 7.88 9.11
N VAL A 70 9.12 7.55 10.18
CA VAL A 70 9.27 8.18 11.50
C VAL A 70 9.63 7.11 12.52
N ASN A 71 10.85 7.20 13.06
CA ASN A 71 11.25 6.37 14.19
C ASN A 71 10.60 6.92 15.47
N TYR A 72 9.89 6.06 16.18
CA TYR A 72 9.35 6.37 17.50
C TYR A 72 9.62 5.21 18.45
N GLU A 73 10.46 5.46 19.45
CA GLU A 73 10.94 4.44 20.39
C GLU A 73 11.65 3.30 19.63
N LYS A 74 11.08 2.10 19.62
CA LYS A 74 11.64 0.90 18.97
C LYS A 74 11.03 0.62 17.60
N HIS A 75 10.04 1.40 17.19
CA HIS A 75 9.20 1.10 16.04
C HIS A 75 9.37 2.12 14.94
N LEU A 76 9.33 1.64 13.70
CA LEU A 76 9.25 2.48 12.52
C LEU A 76 7.79 2.66 12.12
N PHE A 77 7.37 3.91 11.99
CA PHE A 77 6.08 4.27 11.45
C PHE A 77 6.23 4.75 10.01
N GLU A 78 5.52 4.11 9.10
CA GLU A 78 5.36 4.54 7.73
C GLU A 78 4.09 5.40 7.60
N ILE A 79 4.25 6.72 7.50
CA ILE A 79 3.15 7.68 7.34
C ILE A 79 2.97 7.98 5.86
N ASP A 80 1.85 7.57 5.30
CA ASP A 80 1.45 7.80 3.91
C ASP A 80 0.48 8.97 3.80
N GLU A 81 0.93 10.04 3.15
CA GLU A 81 0.10 11.15 2.67
C GLU A 81 -0.35 10.84 1.24
N PHE A 82 -1.67 10.70 1.03
CA PHE A 82 -2.24 10.35 -0.27
C PHE A 82 -2.62 11.59 -1.10
N PHE A 83 -2.59 11.45 -2.42
CA PHE A 83 -2.87 12.52 -3.38
C PHE A 83 -3.91 12.11 -4.42
N GLU A 84 -4.30 13.07 -5.27
CA GLU A 84 -5.26 12.91 -6.37
C GLU A 84 -6.59 12.41 -5.82
N ASP A 85 -7.12 11.31 -6.35
CA ASP A 85 -8.42 10.77 -5.92
C ASP A 85 -8.46 10.38 -4.43
N ASN A 86 -7.30 10.28 -3.77
CA ASN A 86 -7.17 9.96 -2.36
C ASN A 86 -6.68 11.14 -1.51
N GLU A 87 -6.70 12.36 -2.03
CA GLU A 87 -6.26 13.57 -1.32
C GLU A 87 -7.04 13.80 -0.02
N GLY A 88 -6.32 14.19 1.04
CA GLY A 88 -6.87 14.37 2.40
C GLY A 88 -6.78 13.13 3.28
N LEU A 89 -6.51 11.94 2.72
CA LEU A 89 -6.26 10.73 3.50
C LEU A 89 -4.80 10.67 3.95
N ILE A 90 -4.58 10.46 5.25
CA ILE A 90 -3.27 10.16 5.84
C ILE A 90 -3.40 8.88 6.63
N LEU A 91 -2.52 7.91 6.36
CA LEU A 91 -2.46 6.64 7.09
C LEU A 91 -1.07 6.43 7.68
N ALA A 92 -1.01 5.86 8.88
CA ALA A 92 0.22 5.44 9.50
C ALA A 92 0.17 3.93 9.71
N GLU A 93 1.19 3.23 9.22
CA GLU A 93 1.40 1.80 9.45
C GLU A 93 2.63 1.63 10.35
N VAL A 94 2.56 0.72 11.30
CA VAL A 94 3.67 0.38 12.20
C VAL A 94 4.16 -1.01 11.86
N GLU A 95 5.48 -1.17 11.68
CA GLU A 95 6.08 -2.48 11.49
C GLU A 95 6.35 -3.13 12.86
N LEU A 96 5.78 -4.32 13.06
CA LEU A 96 5.98 -5.17 14.23
C LEU A 96 6.69 -6.48 13.82
N SER A 97 7.51 -7.01 14.72
CA SER A 97 8.23 -8.27 14.56
C SER A 97 7.32 -9.48 14.80
N SER A 98 6.22 -9.29 15.54
CA SER A 98 5.18 -10.31 15.81
C SER A 98 3.85 -9.64 16.12
N GLU A 99 2.74 -10.36 15.94
CA GLU A 99 1.39 -9.85 16.22
C GLU A 99 1.17 -9.44 17.69
N ASP A 100 1.82 -10.14 18.62
CA ASP A 100 1.72 -9.88 20.07
C ASP A 100 2.71 -8.78 20.54
N GLU A 101 3.44 -8.14 19.62
CA GLU A 101 4.41 -7.13 20.00
C GLU A 101 3.70 -5.85 20.48
N SER A 102 3.91 -5.50 21.75
CA SER A 102 3.43 -4.23 22.28
C SER A 102 4.25 -3.06 21.73
N PHE A 103 3.58 -1.99 21.29
CA PHE A 103 4.21 -0.73 20.94
C PHE A 103 3.58 0.44 21.70
N LYS A 104 4.33 1.53 21.86
CA LYS A 104 3.78 2.76 22.45
C LYS A 104 3.08 3.56 21.37
N LYS A 105 1.76 3.77 21.51
CA LYS A 105 0.97 4.59 20.58
C LYS A 105 1.37 6.08 20.69
N PRO A 106 1.92 6.70 19.64
CA PRO A 106 2.16 8.13 19.64
C PRO A 106 0.86 8.94 19.71
N HIS A 107 0.90 10.11 20.37
CA HIS A 107 -0.25 11.00 20.54
C HIS A 107 -0.84 11.55 19.22
N TRP A 108 -0.04 11.57 18.15
CA TRP A 108 -0.45 12.04 16.83
C TRP A 108 -1.19 10.97 16.01
N LEU A 109 -1.23 9.71 16.46
CA LEU A 109 -2.03 8.69 15.81
C LEU A 109 -3.52 8.91 16.08
N GLY A 110 -4.31 8.88 15.01
CA GLY A 110 -5.76 8.94 15.08
C GLY A 110 -6.42 7.60 15.45
N GLU A 111 -7.58 7.38 14.84
CA GLU A 111 -8.34 6.13 14.95
C GLU A 111 -7.53 4.94 14.41
N GLU A 112 -7.62 3.81 15.11
CA GLU A 112 -7.04 2.56 14.63
C GLU A 112 -7.95 1.95 13.57
N VAL A 113 -7.38 1.69 12.39
CA VAL A 113 -8.11 1.17 11.24
C VAL A 113 -7.58 -0.20 10.78
N THR A 114 -6.81 -0.87 11.64
CA THR A 114 -6.29 -2.22 11.40
C THR A 114 -7.44 -3.18 11.09
N GLY A 115 -7.31 -3.97 10.02
CA GLY A 115 -8.35 -4.92 9.62
C GLY A 115 -9.53 -4.34 8.82
N ASP A 116 -9.70 -3.02 8.75
CA ASP A 116 -10.71 -2.41 7.89
C ASP A 116 -10.22 -2.41 6.43
N ALA A 117 -10.79 -3.32 5.65
CA ALA A 117 -10.41 -3.55 4.27
C ALA A 117 -10.52 -2.30 3.39
N LYS A 118 -11.36 -1.30 3.73
CA LYS A 118 -11.51 -0.10 2.89
C LYS A 118 -10.22 0.73 2.80
N TYR A 119 -9.36 0.66 3.82
CA TYR A 119 -8.06 1.36 3.85
C TYR A 119 -6.95 0.61 3.12
N TYR A 120 -7.17 -0.63 2.67
CA TYR A 120 -6.16 -1.39 1.93
C TYR A 120 -5.93 -0.78 0.55
N ASN A 121 -4.68 -0.77 0.08
CA ASN A 121 -4.34 -0.19 -1.24
C ASN A 121 -5.13 -0.80 -2.41
N SER A 122 -5.43 -2.10 -2.38
CA SER A 122 -6.27 -2.74 -3.41
C SER A 122 -7.71 -2.20 -3.41
N MET A 123 -8.24 -1.88 -2.24
CA MET A 123 -9.59 -1.33 -2.05
C MET A 123 -9.64 0.18 -2.30
N LEU A 124 -8.66 0.94 -1.82
CA LEU A 124 -8.48 2.37 -2.17
C LEU A 124 -8.37 2.57 -3.68
N SER A 125 -7.69 1.66 -4.37
CA SER A 125 -7.61 1.69 -5.84
C SER A 125 -8.98 1.44 -6.50
N LYS A 126 -9.85 0.65 -5.87
CA LYS A 126 -11.19 0.33 -6.39
C LYS A 126 -12.22 1.43 -6.06
N ASN A 127 -12.20 1.92 -4.83
CA ASN A 127 -13.07 2.97 -4.33
C ASN A 127 -12.23 4.04 -3.60
N PRO A 128 -11.73 5.06 -4.32
CA PRO A 128 -10.85 6.05 -3.75
C PRO A 128 -11.54 6.89 -2.68
N TYR A 129 -10.73 7.52 -1.81
CA TYR A 129 -11.19 8.29 -0.65
C TYR A 129 -12.23 9.35 -0.99
N LYS A 130 -12.10 10.05 -2.12
CA LYS A 130 -13.08 11.05 -2.57
C LYS A 130 -14.52 10.52 -2.71
N ASN A 131 -14.70 9.20 -2.81
CA ASN A 131 -16.00 8.54 -2.94
C ASN A 131 -16.53 8.01 -1.61
N TRP A 132 -15.78 8.15 -0.52
CA TRP A 132 -16.22 7.70 0.80
C TRP A 132 -17.27 8.69 1.32
N LYS A 133 -18.35 8.15 1.89
CA LYS A 133 -19.46 8.94 2.44
C LYS A 133 -19.29 9.12 3.94
#